data_AF-A0A1Q7BUQ2-F1
#
_entry.id   AF-A0A1Q7BUQ2-F1
#
_cell.length_a   1.000
_cell.length_b   1.000
_cell.length_c   1.000
_cell.angle_alpha   90.00
_cell.angle_beta   90.00
_cell.angle_gamma   90.00
#
_symmetry.space_group_name_H-M   'P 1'
#
loop_
_entity.id
_entity.type
_entity.pdbx_description
1 polymer ?
#
loop_
_entity_poly.entity_id
_entity_poly.type
_entity_poly.pdbx_seq_one_letter_code
_entity_poly.pdbx_strand_id
1 'polypeptide(L)'
;MPPKRAGASAPDRHGGAPARHSTPERPQWTPWNAGTGGCCGRDLAAGRALAGPVALALAAGLSGFLWLTLEPLPEGHPGRAYLTLGPVAYAAWLLAIAGWVALPARYARVPVALAVAVSASVIPLAALTGETRPPGWVVLALLSFGALGLLAPPPGTAAARAGVAAGALVTAAVAKALLAGELPRTAWTTGYYTPAIALSGFVVTAAVLAVAAGGVLALLQGRPARPWLWAALLLALPGGWLGPRRAIADVGTSVGFGRLAEVLLATCVVLAAMAALSGVRREAVALHRAGAVALGFAAGLAAFLWVVGEGHLVPGYGWGRTRGPWAYAAWVLVALAWPVLPVLARRIGIGAAVCVTGAVALTTPGRPAAVLATLALLGVVALLGPGGRIGYPWGVGVATVAACAVVGSYDNGWRVTGWHGFTHTAGLLVTLAIVPFAFAALAGVRSLRAGVHRPAAALAVLTGTGWIGALTLPRLPAWGPILVLVPLAPAGSSSPCSPTATAMRRPTRRGCAAGWSGRSCTTRPTRPTRRRPAGAAPGGPPRAGRPRSCRPGGGAGAPPTRCPPPFTGSRRRSASCSSCATAPNCPPPRSPRCSTSRRPRSST
;
A
#
# COMPACT_ATOMS: atom_id res chain seq x y z
N MET A 1 -89.77 -40.12 22.63
CA MET A 1 -89.18 -39.55 21.40
C MET A 1 -87.73 -40.05 21.23
N PRO A 2 -87.14 -40.03 20.01
CA PRO A 2 -85.88 -40.70 19.62
C PRO A 2 -84.63 -39.78 19.83
N PRO A 3 -83.38 -40.10 19.39
CA PRO A 3 -82.89 -41.12 18.41
C PRO A 3 -81.63 -41.92 18.85
N LYS A 4 -80.86 -42.63 18.00
CA LYS A 4 -81.14 -43.68 16.96
C LYS A 4 -79.85 -44.01 16.15
N ARG A 5 -79.32 -45.23 16.33
CA ARG A 5 -78.52 -46.08 15.37
C ARG A 5 -77.09 -45.69 14.90
N ALA A 6 -76.37 -46.80 14.59
CA ALA A 6 -75.22 -46.99 13.68
C ALA A 6 -73.85 -46.42 14.12
N GLY A 7 -72.71 -47.09 13.89
CA GLY A 7 -72.44 -48.35 13.18
C GLY A 7 -71.42 -48.16 12.06
N ALA A 8 -70.18 -48.67 12.21
CA ALA A 8 -69.14 -48.56 11.18
C ALA A 8 -68.17 -49.76 11.20
N SER A 9 -68.25 -50.51 10.12
CA SER A 9 -67.35 -51.56 9.61
C SER A 9 -65.87 -51.19 9.51
N ALA A 10 -65.00 -52.19 9.64
CA ALA A 10 -63.63 -52.16 9.11
C ALA A 10 -63.62 -52.30 7.57
N PRO A 11 -62.59 -51.78 6.89
CA PRO A 11 -62.15 -52.33 5.62
C PRO A 11 -60.62 -52.55 5.50
N ASP A 12 -60.28 -53.68 4.87
CA ASP A 12 -59.19 -53.92 3.91
C ASP A 12 -57.78 -53.36 4.14
N ARG A 13 -56.88 -54.27 4.52
CA ARG A 13 -55.43 -54.15 4.30
C ARG A 13 -55.07 -54.54 2.87
N HIS A 14 -55.18 -53.62 1.91
CA HIS A 14 -54.51 -53.80 0.62
C HIS A 14 -53.00 -53.52 0.73
N GLY A 15 -52.19 -54.47 0.28
CA GLY A 15 -50.74 -54.34 0.23
C GLY A 15 -50.29 -53.36 -0.86
N GLY A 16 -49.91 -52.15 -0.46
CA GLY A 16 -49.17 -51.21 -1.32
C GLY A 16 -47.67 -51.45 -1.24
N ALA A 17 -47.03 -51.73 -2.38
CA ALA A 17 -45.57 -51.83 -2.44
C ALA A 17 -44.91 -50.49 -2.02
N PRO A 18 -43.73 -50.51 -1.37
CA PRO A 18 -43.08 -49.29 -0.93
C PRO A 18 -42.66 -48.44 -2.14
N ALA A 19 -43.40 -47.35 -2.37
CA ALA A 19 -43.02 -46.33 -3.31
C ALA A 19 -41.63 -45.83 -2.96
N ARG A 20 -40.67 -45.97 -3.88
CA ARG A 20 -39.33 -45.42 -3.71
C ARG A 20 -39.48 -43.90 -3.60
N HIS A 21 -39.33 -43.36 -2.39
CA HIS A 21 -39.17 -41.94 -2.20
C HIS A 21 -37.94 -41.49 -2.99
N SER A 22 -38.20 -40.90 -4.16
CA SER A 22 -37.25 -40.02 -4.83
C SER A 22 -36.88 -38.93 -3.84
N THR A 23 -35.72 -39.07 -3.20
CA THR A 23 -35.13 -38.02 -2.39
C THR A 23 -35.17 -36.74 -3.20
N PRO A 24 -35.74 -35.63 -2.68
CA PRO A 24 -35.72 -34.37 -3.41
C PRO A 24 -34.25 -34.06 -3.68
N GLU A 25 -33.91 -33.88 -4.97
CA GLU A 25 -32.57 -33.46 -5.36
C GLU A 25 -32.25 -32.20 -4.56
N ARG A 26 -31.30 -32.31 -3.62
CA ARG A 26 -30.78 -31.12 -2.95
C ARG A 26 -30.30 -30.21 -4.08
N PRO A 27 -30.79 -28.97 -4.20
CA PRO A 27 -30.35 -28.08 -5.26
C PRO A 27 -28.83 -28.02 -5.19
N GLN A 28 -28.16 -28.54 -6.22
CA GLN A 28 -26.72 -28.49 -6.30
C GLN A 28 -26.36 -27.01 -6.31
N TRP A 29 -25.86 -26.54 -5.17
CA TRP A 29 -25.18 -25.26 -5.05
C TRP A 29 -23.91 -25.35 -5.89
N THR A 30 -24.09 -25.21 -7.20
CA THR A 30 -23.01 -24.88 -8.12
C THR A 30 -22.38 -23.60 -7.55
N PRO A 31 -21.09 -23.63 -7.18
CA PRO A 31 -20.48 -22.51 -6.48
C PRO A 31 -20.51 -21.28 -7.38
N TRP A 32 -21.36 -20.30 -7.00
CA TRP A 32 -21.65 -19.10 -7.75
C TRP A 32 -20.37 -18.38 -8.18
N ASN A 33 -20.02 -18.51 -9.47
CA ASN A 33 -19.14 -17.64 -10.23
C ASN A 33 -17.85 -17.15 -9.52
N ALA A 34 -17.01 -18.08 -9.07
CA ALA A 34 -15.64 -17.76 -8.64
C ALA A 34 -14.73 -17.22 -9.77
N GLY A 35 -15.17 -17.29 -11.03
CA GLY A 35 -14.36 -16.98 -12.22
C GLY A 35 -13.91 -15.52 -12.38
N THR A 36 -14.61 -14.55 -11.80
CA THR A 36 -14.28 -13.12 -11.99
C THR A 36 -13.28 -12.57 -10.96
N GLY A 37 -13.11 -13.22 -9.81
CA GLY A 37 -12.16 -12.78 -8.77
C GLY A 37 -10.69 -13.03 -9.12
N GLY A 38 -10.41 -14.02 -9.98
CA GLY A 38 -9.03 -14.43 -10.30
C GLY A 38 -8.21 -13.40 -11.06
N CYS A 39 -8.83 -12.63 -11.96
CA CYS A 39 -8.11 -11.70 -12.84
C CYS A 39 -7.45 -10.55 -12.05
N CYS A 40 -8.18 -9.91 -11.13
CA CYS A 40 -7.63 -8.84 -10.30
C CYS A 40 -6.48 -9.33 -9.40
N GLY A 41 -6.61 -10.53 -8.83
CA GLY A 41 -5.54 -11.14 -8.03
C GLY A 41 -4.26 -11.40 -8.84
N ARG A 42 -4.40 -11.88 -10.08
CA ARG A 42 -3.28 -12.08 -11.02
C ARG A 42 -2.64 -10.75 -11.44
N ASP A 43 -3.44 -9.74 -11.80
CA ASP A 43 -2.95 -8.41 -12.18
C ASP A 43 -2.16 -7.75 -11.04
N LEU A 44 -2.65 -7.83 -9.80
CA LEU A 44 -1.95 -7.33 -8.61
C LEU A 44 -0.69 -8.14 -8.26
N ALA A 45 -0.67 -9.46 -8.52
CA ALA A 45 0.54 -10.27 -8.35
C ALA A 45 1.62 -9.90 -9.38
N ALA A 46 1.23 -9.69 -10.63
CA ALA A 46 2.14 -9.23 -11.69
C ALA A 46 2.65 -7.80 -11.42
N GLY A 47 1.78 -6.89 -10.96
CA GLY A 47 2.18 -5.54 -10.56
C GLY A 47 3.16 -5.51 -9.38
N ARG A 48 2.97 -6.38 -8.38
CA ARG A 48 3.96 -6.57 -7.29
C ARG A 48 5.31 -7.07 -7.80
N ALA A 49 5.32 -7.98 -8.78
CA ALA A 49 6.56 -8.48 -9.37
C ALA A 49 7.33 -7.42 -10.17
N LEU A 50 6.63 -6.47 -10.79
CA LEU A 50 7.23 -5.29 -11.43
C LEU A 50 7.70 -4.24 -10.40
N ALA A 51 6.91 -4.00 -9.35
CA ALA A 51 7.21 -2.97 -8.35
C ALA A 51 8.41 -3.30 -7.45
N GLY A 52 8.55 -4.55 -6.97
CA GLY A 52 9.56 -4.89 -5.97
C GLY A 52 11.02 -4.61 -6.36
N PRO A 53 11.48 -4.95 -7.58
CA PRO A 53 12.83 -4.60 -8.04
C PRO A 53 13.07 -3.09 -8.07
N VAL A 54 12.08 -2.30 -8.49
CA VAL A 54 12.16 -0.83 -8.51
C VAL A 54 12.14 -0.27 -7.08
N ALA A 55 11.30 -0.81 -6.20
CA ALA A 55 11.24 -0.43 -4.80
C ALA A 55 12.58 -0.67 -4.08
N LEU A 56 13.21 -1.84 -4.30
CA LEU A 56 14.51 -2.15 -3.71
C LEU A 56 15.63 -1.25 -4.26
N ALA A 57 15.61 -0.95 -5.57
CA ALA A 57 16.53 0.01 -6.19
C ALA A 57 16.36 1.42 -5.58
N LEU A 58 15.12 1.88 -5.41
CA LEU A 58 14.80 3.16 -4.76
C LEU A 58 15.27 3.18 -3.30
N ALA A 59 14.99 2.15 -2.50
CA ALA A 59 15.39 2.11 -1.10
C ALA A 59 16.91 2.17 -0.91
N ALA A 60 17.67 1.39 -1.69
CA ALA A 60 19.13 1.40 -1.63
C ALA A 60 19.74 2.68 -2.21
N GLY A 61 19.22 3.18 -3.35
CA GLY A 61 19.72 4.39 -3.99
C GLY A 61 19.45 5.66 -3.17
N LEU A 62 18.27 5.77 -2.57
CA LEU A 62 17.96 6.83 -1.62
C LEU A 62 18.84 6.72 -0.37
N SER A 63 19.05 5.51 0.18
CA SER A 63 19.94 5.32 1.34
C SER A 63 21.37 5.75 1.04
N GLY A 64 21.91 5.43 -0.15
CA GLY A 64 23.23 5.90 -0.60
C GLY A 64 23.29 7.42 -0.76
N PHE A 65 22.28 8.04 -1.37
CA PHE A 65 22.18 9.49 -1.49
C PHE A 65 22.12 10.19 -0.13
N LEU A 66 21.28 9.69 0.78
CA LEU A 66 21.07 10.26 2.12
C LEU A 66 22.34 10.10 2.98
N TRP A 67 23.02 8.95 2.93
CA TRP A 67 24.34 8.78 3.57
C TRP A 67 25.32 9.84 3.08
N LEU A 68 25.57 9.88 1.76
CA LEU A 68 26.60 10.73 1.14
C LEU A 68 26.28 12.23 1.13
N THR A 69 25.25 12.67 1.86
CA THR A 69 24.73 14.04 1.80
C THR A 69 24.26 14.56 3.16
N LEU A 70 23.51 13.74 3.92
CA LEU A 70 22.89 14.12 5.19
C LEU A 70 23.60 13.56 6.42
N GLU A 71 24.53 12.63 6.24
CA GLU A 71 25.35 12.08 7.33
C GLU A 71 26.82 12.01 6.84
N PRO A 72 27.44 13.15 6.50
CA PRO A 72 28.87 13.19 6.22
C PRO A 72 29.63 12.61 7.41
N LEU A 73 30.74 11.94 7.12
CA LEU A 73 31.66 11.48 8.15
C LEU A 73 32.07 12.69 9.04
N PRO A 74 32.33 12.51 10.34
CA PRO A 74 32.71 13.60 11.23
C PRO A 74 34.10 14.13 10.88
N GLU A 75 34.16 15.03 9.89
CA GLU A 75 35.38 15.63 9.39
C GLU A 75 36.00 16.56 10.45
N GLY A 76 37.20 16.19 10.91
CA GLY A 76 38.08 17.02 11.73
C GLY A 76 37.67 17.24 13.20
N HIS A 77 36.53 16.71 13.66
CA HIS A 77 36.05 16.90 15.03
C HIS A 77 36.01 15.58 15.82
N PRO A 78 37.14 15.10 16.37
CA PRO A 78 37.15 13.92 17.21
C PRO A 78 36.19 14.12 18.40
N GLY A 79 35.16 13.27 18.48
CA GLY A 79 34.12 13.35 19.51
C GLY A 79 32.74 13.80 19.03
N ARG A 80 32.56 14.27 17.79
CA ARG A 80 31.20 14.47 17.25
C ARG A 80 30.62 13.15 16.72
N ALA A 81 29.61 12.63 17.41
CA ALA A 81 28.76 11.55 16.93
C ALA A 81 28.00 11.96 15.64
N TYR A 82 27.48 10.97 14.92
CA TYR A 82 26.59 11.20 13.77
C TYR A 82 25.36 12.03 14.16
N LEU A 83 24.80 12.77 13.21
CA LEU A 83 23.64 13.63 13.48
C LEU A 83 22.36 12.84 13.72
N THR A 84 22.29 11.57 13.27
CA THR A 84 21.25 10.62 13.65
C THR A 84 21.74 9.15 13.64
N LEU A 85 20.91 8.23 14.13
CA LEU A 85 21.04 6.77 13.88
C LEU A 85 20.78 6.36 12.41
N GLY A 86 20.56 7.32 11.49
CA GLY A 86 20.31 7.10 10.07
C GLY A 86 21.34 6.24 9.34
N PRO A 87 22.67 6.44 9.54
CA PRO A 87 23.71 5.64 8.88
C PRO A 87 23.52 4.14 9.09
N VAL A 88 23.12 3.68 10.28
CA VAL A 88 22.92 2.25 10.56
C VAL A 88 21.85 1.64 9.63
N ALA A 89 20.73 2.35 9.43
CA ALA A 89 19.70 1.92 8.47
C ALA A 89 20.19 2.01 7.02
N TYR A 90 20.90 3.08 6.65
CA TYR A 90 21.39 3.28 5.29
C TYR A 90 22.45 2.22 4.90
N ALA A 91 23.37 1.85 5.81
CA ALA A 91 24.31 0.74 5.62
C ALA A 91 23.56 -0.57 5.39
N ALA A 92 22.53 -0.86 6.19
CA ALA A 92 21.76 -2.08 6.03
C ALA A 92 21.10 -2.16 4.64
N TRP A 93 20.62 -1.04 4.08
CA TRP A 93 20.10 -0.99 2.70
C TRP A 93 21.18 -1.17 1.61
N LEU A 94 22.38 -0.63 1.82
CA LEU A 94 23.51 -0.84 0.89
C LEU A 94 24.02 -2.29 0.93
N LEU A 95 24.07 -2.90 2.12
CA LEU A 95 24.34 -4.32 2.30
C LEU A 95 23.21 -5.20 1.75
N ALA A 96 21.95 -4.76 1.83
CA ALA A 96 20.81 -5.46 1.24
C ALA A 96 20.93 -5.59 -0.27
N ILE A 97 21.32 -4.52 -0.97
CA ILE A 97 21.48 -4.58 -2.43
C ILE A 97 22.75 -5.33 -2.85
N ALA A 98 23.85 -5.22 -2.09
CA ALA A 98 25.05 -6.04 -2.32
C ALA A 98 24.74 -7.53 -2.16
N GLY A 99 24.06 -7.93 -1.08
CA GLY A 99 23.61 -9.29 -0.85
C GLY A 99 22.56 -9.78 -1.87
N TRP A 100 21.67 -8.91 -2.36
CA TRP A 100 20.71 -9.23 -3.41
C TRP A 100 21.38 -9.60 -4.74
N VAL A 101 22.49 -8.94 -5.08
CA VAL A 101 23.30 -9.27 -6.26
C VAL A 101 24.12 -10.54 -6.03
N ALA A 102 24.87 -10.61 -4.93
CA ALA A 102 25.88 -11.64 -4.69
C ALA A 102 25.32 -13.01 -4.23
N LEU A 103 24.23 -13.04 -3.46
CA LEU A 103 23.74 -14.29 -2.86
C LEU A 103 22.87 -15.12 -3.82
N PRO A 104 22.84 -16.47 -3.68
CA PRO A 104 21.90 -17.32 -4.41
C PRO A 104 20.43 -16.86 -4.30
N ALA A 105 19.61 -17.15 -5.32
CA ALA A 105 18.20 -16.70 -5.40
C ALA A 105 17.37 -16.98 -4.14
N ARG A 106 17.61 -18.14 -3.53
CA ARG A 106 16.97 -18.60 -2.29
C ARG A 106 17.26 -17.72 -1.06
N TYR A 107 18.38 -16.99 -1.06
CA TYR A 107 18.82 -16.15 0.07
C TYR A 107 18.74 -14.65 -0.20
N ALA A 108 18.53 -14.20 -1.44
CA ALA A 108 18.52 -12.78 -1.81
C ALA A 108 17.54 -11.92 -0.97
N ARG A 109 16.44 -12.50 -0.46
CA ARG A 109 15.48 -11.81 0.43
C ARG A 109 15.96 -11.63 1.88
N VAL A 110 16.89 -12.45 2.37
CA VAL A 110 17.38 -12.41 3.75
C VAL A 110 17.99 -11.05 4.11
N PRO A 111 18.93 -10.47 3.34
CA PRO A 111 19.53 -9.19 3.70
C PRO A 111 18.56 -8.02 3.51
N VAL A 112 17.55 -8.14 2.63
CA VAL A 112 16.43 -7.17 2.54
C VAL A 112 15.56 -7.21 3.80
N ALA A 113 15.25 -8.40 4.33
CA ALA A 113 14.50 -8.56 5.57
C ALA A 113 15.27 -8.00 6.77
N LEU A 114 16.58 -8.20 6.80
CA LEU A 114 17.47 -7.61 7.81
C LEU A 114 17.48 -6.07 7.72
N ALA A 115 17.56 -5.48 6.52
CA ALA A 115 17.48 -4.02 6.35
C ALA A 115 16.14 -3.43 6.78
N VAL A 116 15.03 -4.12 6.54
CA VAL A 116 13.70 -3.76 7.08
C VAL A 116 13.69 -3.82 8.60
N ALA A 117 14.20 -4.90 9.20
CA ALA A 117 14.26 -5.07 10.65
C ALA A 117 15.14 -3.99 11.33
N VAL A 118 16.33 -3.72 10.78
CA VAL A 118 17.22 -2.64 11.25
C VAL A 118 16.50 -1.29 11.14
N SER A 119 15.92 -0.97 9.97
CA SER A 119 15.19 0.30 9.77
C SER A 119 14.03 0.47 10.75
N ALA A 120 13.30 -0.60 11.05
CA ALA A 120 12.21 -0.57 12.04
C ALA A 120 12.75 -0.38 13.47
N SER A 121 13.89 -1.01 13.81
CA SER A 121 14.52 -0.91 15.12
C SER A 121 15.10 0.47 15.45
N VAL A 122 15.42 1.30 14.44
CA VAL A 122 15.92 2.66 14.67
C VAL A 122 14.96 3.53 15.49
N ILE A 123 13.64 3.33 15.37
CA ILE A 123 12.65 4.10 16.13
C ILE A 123 12.72 3.80 17.65
N PRO A 124 12.57 2.54 18.11
CA PRO A 124 12.73 2.22 19.53
C PRO A 124 14.17 2.39 20.03
N LEU A 125 15.20 2.14 19.20
CA LEU A 125 16.59 2.38 19.60
C LEU A 125 16.84 3.86 19.92
N ALA A 126 16.43 4.78 19.04
CA ALA A 126 16.51 6.22 19.31
C ALA A 126 15.75 6.62 20.60
N ALA A 127 14.57 6.03 20.84
CA ALA A 127 13.80 6.28 22.06
C ALA A 127 14.48 5.74 23.34
N LEU A 128 15.23 4.64 23.25
CA LEU A 128 15.95 4.02 24.37
C LEU A 128 17.30 4.67 24.65
N THR A 129 18.02 5.12 23.62
CA THR A 129 19.36 5.75 23.77
C THR A 129 19.31 7.26 23.95
N GLY A 130 18.18 7.90 23.63
CA GLY A 130 18.07 9.36 23.54
C GLY A 130 18.68 9.96 22.26
N GLU A 131 19.23 9.12 21.38
CA GLU A 131 19.84 9.54 20.13
C GLU A 131 18.82 10.12 19.15
N THR A 132 19.28 11.05 18.32
CA THR A 132 18.48 11.61 17.23
C THR A 132 18.18 10.55 16.17
N ARG A 133 16.92 10.50 15.74
CA ARG A 133 16.44 9.59 14.70
C ARG A 133 16.43 10.24 13.32
N PRO A 134 16.63 9.48 12.23
CA PRO A 134 16.29 9.95 10.89
C PRO A 134 14.79 10.32 10.82
N PRO A 135 14.40 11.28 9.95
CA PRO A 135 13.01 11.72 9.84
C PRO A 135 12.04 10.56 9.58
N GLY A 136 10.96 10.48 10.36
CA GLY A 136 10.07 9.30 10.37
C GLY A 136 9.51 8.92 8.99
N TRP A 137 9.24 9.91 8.13
CA TRP A 137 8.76 9.70 6.75
C TRP A 137 9.78 8.96 5.87
N VAL A 138 11.08 9.17 6.09
CA VAL A 138 12.16 8.47 5.39
C VAL A 138 12.19 7.00 5.83
N VAL A 139 12.12 6.76 7.14
CA VAL A 139 12.05 5.39 7.70
C VAL A 139 10.82 4.65 7.17
N LEU A 140 9.64 5.29 7.20
CA LEU A 140 8.41 4.73 6.67
C LEU A 140 8.50 4.42 5.17
N ALA A 141 9.06 5.32 4.36
CA ALA A 141 9.23 5.07 2.93
C ALA A 141 10.18 3.89 2.67
N LEU A 142 11.32 3.82 3.37
CA LEU A 142 12.27 2.69 3.29
C LEU A 142 11.63 1.36 3.71
N LEU A 143 10.86 1.35 4.80
CA LEU A 143 10.12 0.18 5.26
C LEU A 143 9.08 -0.29 4.23
N SER A 144 8.33 0.63 3.63
CA SER A 144 7.34 0.32 2.59
C SER A 144 7.98 -0.20 1.30
N PHE A 145 9.06 0.44 0.82
CA PHE A 145 9.82 -0.07 -0.32
C PHE A 145 10.42 -1.45 -0.03
N GLY A 146 10.93 -1.66 1.19
CA GLY A 146 11.41 -2.95 1.68
C GLY A 146 10.34 -4.04 1.67
N ALA A 147 9.14 -3.73 2.19
CA ALA A 147 8.00 -4.64 2.16
C ALA A 147 7.60 -5.02 0.72
N LEU A 148 7.59 -4.06 -0.21
CA LEU A 148 7.37 -4.32 -1.64
C LEU A 148 8.45 -5.24 -2.24
N GLY A 149 9.73 -5.01 -1.89
CA GLY A 149 10.85 -5.87 -2.28
C GLY A 149 10.74 -7.30 -1.75
N LEU A 150 10.33 -7.47 -0.49
CA LEU A 150 10.11 -8.79 0.14
C LEU A 150 8.92 -9.55 -0.47
N LEU A 151 7.84 -8.84 -0.80
CA LEU A 151 6.64 -9.42 -1.40
C LEU A 151 6.82 -9.81 -2.88
N ALA A 152 7.82 -9.26 -3.58
CA ALA A 152 8.10 -9.60 -4.97
C ALA A 152 8.86 -10.93 -5.11
N PRO A 153 8.58 -11.74 -6.15
CA PRO A 153 9.34 -12.97 -6.42
C PRO A 153 10.83 -12.67 -6.64
N PRO A 154 11.74 -13.56 -6.18
CA PRO A 154 13.17 -13.35 -6.35
C PRO A 154 13.56 -13.41 -7.84
N PRO A 155 14.50 -12.58 -8.31
CA PRO A 155 14.94 -12.54 -9.70
C PRO A 155 15.69 -13.82 -10.08
N GLY A 156 15.19 -14.47 -11.14
CA GLY A 156 15.74 -15.73 -11.65
C GLY A 156 17.05 -15.59 -12.43
N THR A 157 17.40 -14.38 -12.91
CA THR A 157 18.61 -14.14 -13.72
C THR A 157 19.56 -13.14 -13.05
N ALA A 158 20.86 -13.28 -13.35
CA ALA A 158 21.88 -12.33 -12.88
C ALA A 158 21.67 -10.92 -13.45
N ALA A 159 21.30 -10.80 -14.73
CA ALA A 159 21.00 -9.53 -15.38
C ALA A 159 19.87 -8.75 -14.67
N ALA A 160 18.80 -9.44 -14.25
CA ALA A 160 17.71 -8.80 -13.50
C ALA A 160 18.16 -8.25 -12.13
N ARG A 161 19.19 -8.84 -11.50
CA ARG A 161 19.76 -8.33 -10.24
C ARG A 161 20.70 -7.16 -10.46
N ALA A 162 21.56 -7.26 -11.48
CA ALA A 162 22.43 -6.17 -11.89
C ALA A 162 21.59 -4.93 -12.25
N GLY A 163 20.42 -5.11 -12.86
CA GLY A 163 19.45 -4.02 -13.11
C GLY A 163 18.95 -3.32 -11.85
N VAL A 164 18.77 -4.02 -10.72
CA VAL A 164 18.40 -3.40 -9.44
C VAL A 164 19.56 -2.55 -8.89
N ALA A 165 20.79 -3.06 -8.94
CA ALA A 165 21.98 -2.31 -8.52
C ALA A 165 22.23 -1.07 -9.40
N ALA A 166 22.11 -1.20 -10.72
CA ALA A 166 22.18 -0.08 -11.65
C ALA A 166 21.07 0.96 -11.38
N GLY A 167 19.84 0.50 -11.12
CA GLY A 167 18.72 1.37 -10.74
C GLY A 167 18.98 2.15 -9.45
N ALA A 168 19.64 1.54 -8.45
CA ALA A 168 20.02 2.21 -7.21
C ALA A 168 21.12 3.27 -7.43
N LEU A 169 22.13 2.96 -8.24
CA LEU A 169 23.17 3.91 -8.62
C LEU A 169 22.59 5.11 -9.39
N VAL A 170 21.69 4.87 -10.35
CA VAL A 170 20.97 5.94 -11.07
C VAL A 170 20.11 6.77 -10.12
N THR A 171 19.38 6.13 -9.20
CA THR A 171 18.58 6.81 -8.17
C THR A 171 19.45 7.75 -7.32
N ALA A 172 20.60 7.27 -6.84
CA ALA A 172 21.53 8.05 -6.04
C ALA A 172 22.17 9.20 -6.85
N ALA A 173 22.59 8.93 -8.08
CA ALA A 173 23.21 9.92 -8.97
C ALA A 173 22.23 11.04 -9.36
N VAL A 174 20.98 10.71 -9.73
CA VAL A 174 19.95 11.69 -10.05
C VAL A 174 19.59 12.52 -8.81
N ALA A 175 19.45 11.92 -7.63
CA ALA A 175 19.21 12.66 -6.40
C ALA A 175 20.34 13.64 -6.08
N LYS A 176 21.61 13.22 -6.26
CA LYS A 176 22.79 14.08 -6.04
C LYS A 176 22.90 15.19 -7.08
N ALA A 177 22.59 14.91 -8.36
CA ALA A 177 22.60 15.91 -9.44
C ALA A 177 21.51 16.97 -9.25
N LEU A 178 20.29 16.56 -8.89
CA LEU A 178 19.20 17.48 -8.55
C LEU A 178 19.58 18.36 -7.34
N LEU A 179 20.26 17.80 -6.33
CA LEU A 179 20.75 18.59 -5.22
C LEU A 179 21.80 19.60 -5.66
N ALA A 180 22.78 19.19 -6.47
CA ALA A 180 23.84 20.07 -6.96
C ALA A 180 23.29 21.31 -7.69
N GLY A 181 22.20 21.16 -8.46
CA GLY A 181 21.51 22.29 -9.10
C GLY A 181 20.78 23.24 -8.15
N GLU A 182 20.54 22.84 -6.89
CA GLU A 182 19.80 23.59 -5.87
C GLU A 182 20.69 24.25 -4.80
N LEU A 183 21.94 23.79 -4.67
CA LEU A 183 22.94 24.38 -3.77
C LEU A 183 23.16 25.89 -3.97
N PRO A 184 23.16 26.46 -5.20
CA PRO A 184 23.39 27.90 -5.39
C PRO A 184 22.27 28.80 -4.86
N ARG A 185 21.11 28.23 -4.47
CA ARG A 185 19.89 28.97 -4.14
C ARG A 185 19.46 28.86 -2.68
N THR A 186 20.09 27.98 -1.89
CA THR A 186 19.67 27.72 -0.50
C THR A 186 20.86 27.75 0.45
N ALA A 187 20.82 28.66 1.41
CA ALA A 187 21.78 28.67 2.51
C ALA A 187 21.60 27.39 3.33
N TRP A 188 22.68 26.61 3.50
CA TRP A 188 22.64 25.30 4.18
C TRP A 188 22.13 25.37 5.63
N THR A 189 22.32 26.52 6.27
CA THR A 189 22.15 26.75 7.70
C THR A 189 20.70 26.68 8.20
N THR A 190 19.69 26.85 7.33
CA THR A 190 18.29 26.99 7.75
C THR A 190 17.39 25.78 7.48
N GLY A 191 17.90 24.70 6.88
CA GLY A 191 17.00 23.61 6.46
C GLY A 191 17.60 22.30 5.97
N TYR A 192 18.73 21.86 6.48
CA TYR A 192 19.51 20.67 6.05
C TYR A 192 18.70 19.47 5.50
N TYR A 193 17.72 18.94 6.26
CA TYR A 193 16.89 17.78 5.85
C TYR A 193 15.78 18.12 4.82
N THR A 194 15.45 19.40 4.62
CA THR A 194 14.32 19.86 3.81
C THR A 194 14.50 19.64 2.31
N PRO A 195 15.58 20.11 1.65
CA PRO A 195 15.75 19.92 0.21
C PRO A 195 15.99 18.45 -0.14
N ALA A 196 16.84 17.73 0.61
CA ALA A 196 17.17 16.34 0.31
C ALA A 196 15.95 15.40 0.33
N ILE A 197 15.01 15.59 1.26
CA ILE A 197 13.76 14.81 1.29
C ILE A 197 12.87 15.16 0.10
N ALA A 198 12.70 16.44 -0.24
CA ALA A 198 11.89 16.86 -1.39
C ALA A 198 12.45 16.29 -2.71
N LEU A 199 13.77 16.32 -2.88
CA LEU A 199 14.47 15.76 -4.03
C LEU A 199 14.34 14.23 -4.12
N SER A 200 14.38 13.54 -2.97
CA SER A 200 14.06 12.11 -2.89
C SER A 200 12.64 11.83 -3.40
N GLY A 201 11.67 12.68 -3.07
CA GLY A 201 10.31 12.64 -3.61
C GLY A 201 10.23 12.80 -5.12
N PHE A 202 10.98 13.75 -5.69
CA PHE A 202 11.06 13.93 -7.14
C PHE A 202 11.64 12.70 -7.86
N VAL A 203 12.69 12.08 -7.31
CA VAL A 203 13.31 10.87 -7.88
C VAL A 203 12.32 9.69 -7.87
N VAL A 204 11.60 9.48 -6.76
CA VAL A 204 10.54 8.44 -6.71
C VAL A 204 9.40 8.77 -7.67
N THR A 205 9.00 10.04 -7.77
CA THR A 205 7.95 10.47 -8.71
C THR A 205 8.35 10.18 -10.16
N ALA A 206 9.60 10.44 -10.54
CA ALA A 206 10.14 10.09 -11.85
C ALA A 206 10.11 8.57 -12.10
N ALA A 207 10.47 7.75 -11.11
CA ALA A 207 10.38 6.29 -11.21
C ALA A 207 8.93 5.79 -11.36
N VAL A 208 7.97 6.37 -10.62
CA VAL A 208 6.54 6.09 -10.74
C VAL A 208 6.03 6.44 -12.14
N LEU A 209 6.41 7.61 -12.66
CA LEU A 209 6.04 8.05 -14.01
C LEU A 209 6.65 7.15 -15.10
N ALA A 210 7.91 6.70 -14.94
CA ALA A 210 8.53 5.76 -15.85
C ALA A 210 7.80 4.39 -15.89
N VAL A 211 7.38 3.87 -14.73
CA VAL A 211 6.57 2.64 -14.66
C VAL A 211 5.17 2.85 -15.25
N ALA A 212 4.55 4.01 -15.05
CA ALA A 212 3.26 4.35 -15.65
C ALA A 212 3.36 4.48 -17.19
N ALA A 213 4.42 5.11 -17.69
CA ALA A 213 4.72 5.20 -19.12
C ALA A 213 4.99 3.82 -19.75
N GLY A 214 5.62 2.90 -19.02
CA GLY A 214 5.72 1.48 -19.42
C GLY A 214 4.35 0.82 -19.59
N GLY A 215 3.34 1.21 -18.79
CA GLY A 215 1.95 0.81 -18.96
C GLY A 215 1.28 1.37 -20.22
N VAL A 216 1.58 2.62 -20.58
CA VAL A 216 1.12 3.24 -21.84
C VAL A 216 1.77 2.54 -23.04
N LEU A 217 3.09 2.29 -23.00
CA LEU A 217 3.79 1.56 -24.05
C LEU A 217 3.29 0.12 -24.18
N ALA A 218 2.99 -0.55 -23.07
CA ALA A 218 2.34 -1.87 -23.09
C ALA A 218 0.97 -1.81 -23.78
N LEU A 219 0.14 -0.80 -23.49
CA LEU A 219 -1.15 -0.61 -24.16
C LEU A 219 -0.99 -0.42 -25.68
N LEU A 220 -0.05 0.43 -26.10
CA LEU A 220 0.28 0.64 -27.52
C LEU A 220 0.79 -0.62 -28.22
N GLN A 221 1.42 -1.54 -27.49
CA GLN A 221 1.87 -2.85 -27.96
C GLN A 221 0.78 -3.96 -27.88
N GLY A 222 -0.46 -3.62 -27.53
CA GLY A 222 -1.54 -4.62 -27.34
C GLY A 222 -1.33 -5.54 -26.12
N ARG A 223 -0.45 -5.16 -25.19
CA ARG A 223 -0.13 -5.91 -23.96
C ARG A 223 -0.96 -5.39 -22.78
N PRO A 224 -1.21 -6.22 -21.74
CA PRO A 224 -1.99 -5.77 -20.59
C PRO A 224 -1.28 -4.65 -19.81
N ALA A 225 -1.90 -3.46 -19.78
CA ALA A 225 -1.40 -2.31 -19.02
C ALA A 225 -1.65 -2.41 -17.50
N ARG A 226 -2.62 -3.23 -17.05
CA ARG A 226 -3.03 -3.30 -15.63
C ARG A 226 -1.89 -3.66 -14.66
N PRO A 227 -0.98 -4.62 -14.93
CA PRO A 227 0.17 -4.88 -14.06
C PRO A 227 1.06 -3.65 -13.86
N TRP A 228 1.29 -2.85 -14.91
CA TRP A 228 2.09 -1.62 -14.84
C TRP A 228 1.41 -0.54 -14.01
N LEU A 229 0.10 -0.37 -14.16
CA LEU A 229 -0.69 0.55 -13.33
C LEU A 229 -0.69 0.13 -11.86
N TRP A 230 -0.83 -1.17 -11.56
CA TRP A 230 -0.67 -1.69 -10.20
C TRP A 230 0.73 -1.43 -9.65
N ALA A 231 1.78 -1.64 -10.47
CA ALA A 231 3.16 -1.38 -10.05
C ALA A 231 3.42 0.09 -9.74
N ALA A 232 2.96 1.00 -10.62
CA ALA A 232 3.05 2.44 -10.43
C ALA A 232 2.34 2.89 -9.14
N LEU A 233 1.13 2.38 -8.86
CA LEU A 233 0.40 2.70 -7.62
C LEU A 233 1.07 2.14 -6.37
N LEU A 234 1.63 0.93 -6.41
CA LEU A 234 2.38 0.36 -5.30
C LEU A 234 3.61 1.22 -4.95
N LEU A 235 4.31 1.75 -5.96
CA LEU A 235 5.47 2.64 -5.77
C LEU A 235 5.06 4.08 -5.38
N ALA A 236 3.93 4.56 -5.89
CA ALA A 236 3.39 5.88 -5.56
C ALA A 236 2.99 6.00 -4.09
N LEU A 237 2.63 4.90 -3.42
CA LEU A 237 2.24 4.91 -2.01
C LEU A 237 3.37 5.46 -1.09
N PRO A 238 4.57 4.84 -1.00
CA PRO A 238 5.70 5.42 -0.29
C PRO A 238 6.25 6.70 -0.95
N GLY A 239 6.12 6.85 -2.26
CA GLY A 239 6.53 8.07 -2.96
C GLY A 239 5.78 9.33 -2.52
N GLY A 240 4.47 9.20 -2.29
CA GLY A 240 3.63 10.27 -1.73
C GLY A 240 4.10 10.73 -0.34
N TRP A 241 4.77 9.87 0.42
CA TRP A 241 5.32 10.22 1.74
C TRP A 241 6.63 11.03 1.64
N LEU A 242 7.28 10.98 0.47
CA LEU A 242 8.50 11.71 0.14
C LEU A 242 8.26 12.99 -0.70
N GLY A 243 7.01 13.31 -1.07
CA GLY A 243 6.58 14.44 -1.92
C GLY A 243 7.06 15.87 -1.56
N PRO A 244 6.69 16.89 -2.36
CA PRO A 244 7.39 18.18 -2.40
C PRO A 244 7.33 18.96 -1.08
N ARG A 245 8.39 19.72 -0.79
CA ARG A 245 8.55 20.51 0.45
C ARG A 245 8.85 21.99 0.18
N ARG A 246 8.44 22.48 -1.00
CA ARG A 246 8.76 23.82 -1.52
C ARG A 246 7.53 24.53 -2.10
N ALA A 247 6.66 24.96 -1.20
CA ALA A 247 5.91 26.19 -1.35
C ALA A 247 5.56 26.69 0.06
N ILE A 248 5.67 28.00 0.30
CA ILE A 248 5.21 28.65 1.53
C ILE A 248 6.06 28.31 2.78
N ALA A 249 7.32 28.76 2.77
CA ALA A 249 7.96 29.20 4.02
C ALA A 249 7.48 30.63 4.41
N ASP A 250 7.01 31.40 3.43
CA ASP A 250 6.89 32.87 3.55
C ASP A 250 5.47 33.42 3.78
N VAL A 251 4.43 32.58 3.80
CA VAL A 251 3.07 33.03 4.15
C VAL A 251 2.72 32.51 5.54
N GLY A 252 2.85 33.39 6.53
CA GLY A 252 2.67 33.18 7.98
C GLY A 252 1.24 32.82 8.41
N THR A 253 0.68 31.79 7.81
CA THR A 253 -0.62 31.21 8.16
C THR A 253 -0.43 30.19 9.27
N SER A 254 -0.77 30.61 10.49
CA SER A 254 -0.53 29.97 11.79
C SER A 254 -1.26 28.63 12.03
N VAL A 255 -1.76 27.98 10.98
CA VAL A 255 -2.29 26.61 11.04
C VAL A 255 -1.37 25.72 10.20
N GLY A 256 -0.45 25.06 10.90
CA GLY A 256 0.54 24.16 10.31
C GLY A 256 -0.14 22.96 9.65
N PHE A 257 -0.46 23.10 8.37
CA PHE A 257 -0.96 22.01 7.55
C PHE A 257 0.20 21.05 7.26
N GLY A 258 0.47 20.18 8.24
CA GLY A 258 1.70 19.41 8.30
C GLY A 258 1.78 18.29 7.27
N ARG A 259 3.01 17.81 7.07
CA ARG A 259 3.37 16.67 6.18
C ARG A 259 2.43 15.47 6.28
N LEU A 260 1.88 15.22 7.47
CA LEU A 260 0.90 14.16 7.70
C LEU A 260 -0.31 14.24 6.76
N ALA A 261 -0.83 15.44 6.47
CA ALA A 261 -1.97 15.61 5.58
C ALA A 261 -1.65 15.26 4.11
N GLU A 262 -0.45 15.63 3.65
CA GLU A 262 0.06 15.27 2.31
C GLU A 262 0.22 13.75 2.17
N VAL A 263 0.85 13.13 3.17
CA VAL A 263 1.02 11.69 3.32
C VAL A 263 -0.32 10.97 3.26
N LEU A 264 -1.31 11.43 4.03
CA LEU A 264 -2.64 10.83 4.11
C LEU A 264 -3.44 11.03 2.82
N LEU A 265 -3.41 12.22 2.19
CA LEU A 265 -4.11 12.42 0.93
C LEU A 265 -3.48 11.60 -0.19
N ALA A 266 -2.16 11.58 -0.33
CA ALA A 266 -1.49 10.76 -1.33
C ALA A 266 -1.82 9.28 -1.12
N THR A 267 -1.81 8.81 0.12
CA THR A 267 -2.27 7.46 0.50
C THR A 267 -3.72 7.21 0.05
N CYS A 268 -4.63 8.13 0.34
CA CYS A 268 -6.03 8.04 -0.07
C CYS A 268 -6.23 8.05 -1.59
N VAL A 269 -5.49 8.87 -2.34
CA VAL A 269 -5.53 8.94 -3.81
C VAL A 269 -4.99 7.66 -4.45
N VAL A 270 -3.90 7.09 -3.91
CA VAL A 270 -3.38 5.81 -4.37
C VAL A 270 -4.36 4.67 -4.07
N LEU A 271 -4.92 4.61 -2.86
CA LEU A 271 -5.93 3.63 -2.49
C LEU A 271 -7.22 3.78 -3.31
N ALA A 272 -7.63 5.02 -3.64
CA ALA A 272 -8.72 5.32 -4.57
C ALA A 272 -8.48 4.71 -5.96
N ALA A 273 -7.31 4.95 -6.54
CA ALA A 273 -6.93 4.43 -7.84
C ALA A 273 -6.82 2.89 -7.84
N MET A 274 -6.23 2.30 -6.80
CA MET A 274 -6.21 0.84 -6.61
C MET A 274 -7.62 0.25 -6.51
N ALA A 275 -8.50 0.90 -5.75
CA ALA A 275 -9.88 0.49 -5.60
C ALA A 275 -10.67 0.63 -6.91
N ALA A 276 -10.35 1.62 -7.76
CA ALA A 276 -10.90 1.74 -9.11
C ALA A 276 -10.40 0.60 -10.03
N LEU A 277 -9.09 0.35 -10.08
CA LEU A 277 -8.49 -0.74 -10.88
C LEU A 277 -8.99 -2.13 -10.46
N SER A 278 -9.32 -2.33 -9.18
CA SER A 278 -9.80 -3.62 -8.67
C SER A 278 -11.17 -4.05 -9.21
N GLY A 279 -11.94 -3.14 -9.80
CA GLY A 279 -13.24 -3.45 -10.41
C GLY A 279 -14.34 -3.92 -9.44
N VAL A 280 -14.16 -3.75 -8.13
CA VAL A 280 -15.11 -4.25 -7.11
C VAL A 280 -16.43 -3.48 -7.13
N ARG A 281 -17.44 -4.02 -7.83
CA ARG A 281 -18.81 -3.48 -7.98
C ARG A 281 -19.74 -3.69 -6.77
N ARG A 282 -19.23 -3.75 -5.54
CA ARG A 282 -20.09 -3.91 -4.33
C ARG A 282 -20.58 -2.54 -3.85
N GLU A 283 -21.55 -2.00 -4.59
CA GLU A 283 -21.99 -0.60 -4.53
C GLU A 283 -22.78 -0.24 -3.26
N ALA A 284 -23.95 -0.84 -3.03
CA ALA A 284 -24.81 -0.49 -1.89
C ALA A 284 -24.14 -0.72 -0.51
N VAL A 285 -23.21 -1.67 -0.42
CA VAL A 285 -22.45 -1.98 0.81
C VAL A 285 -21.35 -0.94 1.07
N ALA A 286 -20.88 -0.22 0.04
CA ALA A 286 -19.79 0.75 0.20
C ALA A 286 -20.22 1.97 1.03
N LEU A 287 -21.39 2.55 0.76
CA LEU A 287 -21.88 3.74 1.48
C LEU A 287 -22.22 3.43 2.94
N HIS A 288 -22.80 2.25 3.19
CA HIS A 288 -23.06 1.75 4.55
C HIS A 288 -21.77 1.59 5.36
N ARG A 289 -20.73 1.00 4.76
CA ARG A 289 -19.41 0.91 5.40
C ARG A 289 -18.77 2.28 5.58
N ALA A 290 -18.93 3.20 4.64
CA ALA A 290 -18.39 4.56 4.77
C ALA A 290 -19.01 5.30 5.96
N GLY A 291 -20.32 5.20 6.15
CA GLY A 291 -20.98 5.75 7.33
C GLY A 291 -20.51 5.12 8.65
N ALA A 292 -20.36 3.79 8.70
CA ALA A 292 -19.84 3.11 9.89
C ALA A 292 -18.37 3.45 10.20
N VAL A 293 -17.53 3.60 9.17
CA VAL A 293 -16.13 4.05 9.31
C VAL A 293 -16.07 5.51 9.78
N ALA A 294 -16.89 6.40 9.21
CA ALA A 294 -16.96 7.80 9.63
C ALA A 294 -17.45 7.95 11.07
N LEU A 295 -18.46 7.18 11.51
CA LEU A 295 -18.93 7.17 12.89
C LEU A 295 -17.85 6.66 13.86
N GLY A 296 -17.24 5.51 13.54
CA GLY A 296 -16.16 4.96 14.37
C GLY A 296 -15.00 5.94 14.49
N PHE A 297 -14.60 6.56 13.38
CA PHE A 297 -13.56 7.58 13.37
C PHE A 297 -13.94 8.82 14.19
N ALA A 298 -15.17 9.34 14.05
CA ALA A 298 -15.65 10.48 14.82
C ALA A 298 -15.64 10.18 16.32
N ALA A 299 -16.11 9.00 16.73
CA ALA A 299 -16.07 8.56 18.13
C ALA A 299 -14.65 8.38 18.66
N GLY A 300 -13.72 7.83 17.88
CA GLY A 300 -12.33 7.69 18.29
C GLY A 300 -11.60 9.03 18.42
N LEU A 301 -11.79 9.93 17.46
CA LEU A 301 -11.24 11.29 17.52
C LEU A 301 -11.84 12.08 18.71
N ALA A 302 -13.15 11.98 18.92
CA ALA A 302 -13.84 12.60 20.05
C ALA A 302 -13.36 12.05 21.40
N ALA A 303 -13.26 10.72 21.56
CA ALA A 303 -12.76 10.10 22.79
C ALA A 303 -11.34 10.57 23.13
N PHE A 304 -10.45 10.59 22.13
CA PHE A 304 -9.08 11.06 22.32
C PHE A 304 -9.02 12.53 22.73
N LEU A 305 -9.73 13.40 22.00
CA LEU A 305 -9.76 14.83 22.28
C LEU A 305 -10.45 15.18 23.61
N TRP A 306 -11.40 14.35 24.08
CA TRP A 306 -11.98 14.47 25.41
C TRP A 306 -10.94 14.14 26.49
N VAL A 307 -10.30 12.96 26.41
CA VAL A 307 -9.31 12.50 27.40
C VAL A 307 -8.10 13.43 27.51
N VAL A 308 -7.58 13.92 26.37
CA VAL A 308 -6.43 14.85 26.37
C VAL A 308 -6.86 16.29 26.62
N GLY A 309 -8.00 16.73 26.07
CA GLY A 309 -8.42 18.14 26.04
C GLY A 309 -9.09 18.67 27.31
N GLU A 310 -9.57 17.79 28.20
CA GLU A 310 -10.03 18.16 29.56
C GLU A 310 -8.88 18.10 30.61
N GLY A 311 -7.65 17.83 30.19
CA GLY A 311 -6.48 17.79 31.08
C GLY A 311 -6.44 16.59 32.03
N HIS A 312 -7.28 15.56 31.83
CA HIS A 312 -7.29 14.34 32.65
C HIS A 312 -5.95 13.60 32.67
N LEU A 313 -5.16 13.68 31.59
CA LEU A 313 -3.82 13.12 31.51
C LEU A 313 -2.70 14.13 31.84
N VAL A 314 -2.98 15.44 31.76
CA VAL A 314 -1.99 16.51 31.94
C VAL A 314 -2.67 17.72 32.60
N PRO A 315 -2.56 17.89 33.92
CA PRO A 315 -3.13 19.04 34.63
C PRO A 315 -2.62 20.36 34.05
N GLY A 316 -3.52 21.33 33.88
CA GLY A 316 -3.20 22.64 33.29
C GLY A 316 -3.09 22.65 31.76
N TYR A 317 -3.30 21.53 31.07
CA TYR A 317 -3.27 21.43 29.62
C TYR A 317 -4.64 21.08 29.04
N GLY A 318 -4.95 21.62 27.84
CA GLY A 318 -6.26 21.44 27.19
C GLY A 318 -7.02 22.75 27.06
N TRP A 319 -8.34 22.69 26.85
CA TRP A 319 -9.18 23.87 26.61
C TRP A 319 -9.58 24.61 27.90
N GLY A 320 -9.15 24.12 29.06
CA GLY A 320 -9.68 24.46 30.39
C GLY A 320 -10.91 23.62 30.75
N ARG A 321 -11.51 23.84 31.93
CA ARG A 321 -12.82 23.26 32.32
C ARG A 321 -13.92 23.82 31.41
N THR A 322 -14.04 23.30 30.20
CA THR A 322 -14.97 23.84 29.21
C THR A 322 -16.30 23.12 29.25
N ARG A 323 -17.38 23.84 28.89
CA ARG A 323 -18.72 23.25 28.74
C ARG A 323 -18.86 22.39 27.45
N GLY A 324 -17.75 21.88 26.92
CA GLY A 324 -17.66 21.10 25.68
C GLY A 324 -17.67 19.56 25.77
N PRO A 325 -17.51 18.86 26.92
CA PRO A 325 -17.34 17.40 26.91
C PRO A 325 -18.57 16.67 26.38
N TRP A 326 -19.76 17.27 26.51
CA TRP A 326 -21.02 16.74 25.99
C TRP A 326 -21.02 16.48 24.48
N ALA A 327 -20.32 17.30 23.69
CA ALA A 327 -20.20 17.07 22.25
C ALA A 327 -19.36 15.82 21.95
N TYR A 328 -18.24 15.64 22.66
CA TYR A 328 -17.40 14.45 22.50
C TYR A 328 -18.08 13.19 23.06
N ALA A 329 -18.74 13.32 24.21
CA ALA A 329 -19.51 12.25 24.85
C ALA A 329 -20.64 11.74 23.94
N ALA A 330 -21.35 12.63 23.24
CA ALA A 330 -22.39 12.23 22.29
C ALA A 330 -21.86 11.28 21.20
N TRP A 331 -20.69 11.57 20.61
CA TRP A 331 -20.06 10.69 19.62
C TRP A 331 -19.70 9.31 20.17
N VAL A 332 -19.13 9.26 21.37
CA VAL A 332 -18.75 8.00 22.04
C VAL A 332 -19.99 7.18 22.40
N LEU A 333 -21.02 7.81 22.99
CA LEU A 333 -22.28 7.16 23.35
C LEU A 333 -23.02 6.61 22.13
N VAL A 334 -23.10 7.35 21.03
CA VAL A 334 -23.74 6.89 19.78
C VAL A 334 -22.99 5.69 19.17
N ALA A 335 -21.66 5.67 19.23
CA ALA A 335 -20.87 4.53 18.76
C ALA A 335 -20.99 3.29 19.67
N LEU A 336 -21.06 3.48 20.99
CA LEU A 336 -21.29 2.41 21.97
C LEU A 336 -22.70 1.81 21.87
N ALA A 337 -23.72 2.66 21.66
CA ALA A 337 -25.11 2.24 21.53
C ALA A 337 -25.45 1.67 20.12
N TRP A 338 -24.56 1.83 19.14
CA TRP A 338 -24.74 1.33 17.77
C TRP A 338 -25.22 -0.13 17.62
N PRO A 339 -24.72 -1.14 18.35
CA PRO A 339 -25.12 -2.53 18.12
C PRO A 339 -26.57 -2.79 18.55
N VAL A 340 -27.04 -2.11 19.60
CA VAL A 340 -28.37 -2.31 20.19
C VAL A 340 -29.45 -1.42 19.57
N LEU A 341 -29.10 -0.21 19.09
CA LEU A 341 -30.09 0.73 18.54
C LEU A 341 -30.66 0.26 17.19
N PRO A 342 -31.98 0.40 16.96
CA PRO A 342 -32.59 0.24 15.63
C PRO A 342 -32.16 1.35 14.67
N VAL A 343 -32.31 1.12 13.35
CA VAL A 343 -31.83 2.03 12.29
C VAL A 343 -32.33 3.48 12.44
N LEU A 344 -33.59 3.67 12.88
CA LEU A 344 -34.15 5.00 13.13
C LEU A 344 -33.48 5.69 14.33
N ALA A 345 -33.33 4.99 15.46
CA ALA A 345 -32.68 5.54 16.65
C ALA A 345 -31.18 5.82 16.41
N ARG A 346 -30.50 5.03 15.57
CA ARG A 346 -29.13 5.33 15.09
C ARG A 346 -29.07 6.67 14.33
N ARG A 347 -30.02 6.92 13.42
CA ARG A 347 -30.11 8.19 12.69
C ARG A 347 -30.36 9.37 13.63
N ILE A 348 -31.31 9.22 14.55
CA ILE A 348 -31.64 10.24 15.56
C ILE A 348 -30.43 10.52 16.45
N GLY A 349 -29.73 9.49 16.93
CA GLY A 349 -28.52 9.63 17.75
C GLY A 349 -27.38 10.35 17.04
N ILE A 350 -27.08 9.98 15.79
CA ILE A 350 -26.07 10.72 14.99
C ILE A 350 -26.53 12.16 14.75
N GLY A 351 -27.80 12.38 14.38
CA GLY A 351 -28.36 13.72 14.15
C GLY A 351 -28.22 14.61 15.39
N ALA A 352 -28.58 14.10 16.57
CA ALA A 352 -28.38 14.79 17.84
C ALA A 352 -26.90 15.10 18.12
N ALA A 353 -25.98 14.16 17.88
CA ALA A 353 -24.54 14.40 18.04
C ALA A 353 -24.02 15.49 17.09
N VAL A 354 -24.51 15.53 15.83
CA VAL A 354 -24.21 16.63 14.89
C VAL A 354 -24.75 17.97 15.39
N CYS A 355 -26.02 18.03 15.81
CA CYS A 355 -26.65 19.25 16.31
C CYS A 355 -25.94 19.80 17.56
N VAL A 356 -25.60 18.93 18.54
CA VAL A 356 -24.82 19.31 19.72
C VAL A 356 -23.44 19.82 19.31
N THR A 357 -22.74 19.13 18.40
CA THR A 357 -21.42 19.56 17.90
C THR A 357 -21.50 20.94 17.22
N GLY A 358 -22.53 21.18 16.41
CA GLY A 358 -22.77 22.46 15.73
C GLY A 358 -23.09 23.60 16.70
N ALA A 359 -23.99 23.38 17.66
CA ALA A 359 -24.30 24.37 18.69
C ALA A 359 -23.05 24.73 19.52
N VAL A 360 -22.25 23.73 19.91
CA VAL A 360 -20.99 23.91 20.65
C VAL A 360 -19.92 24.65 19.83
N ALA A 361 -19.97 24.54 18.50
CA ALA A 361 -19.08 25.28 17.59
C ALA A 361 -19.49 26.75 17.41
N LEU A 362 -20.79 27.04 17.31
CA LEU A 362 -21.31 28.40 17.13
C LEU A 362 -21.24 29.24 18.41
N THR A 363 -21.43 28.62 19.58
CA THR A 363 -21.57 29.33 20.86
C THR A 363 -20.26 29.67 21.56
N THR A 364 -19.11 29.19 21.09
CA THR A 364 -17.84 29.32 21.84
C THR A 364 -16.69 29.88 20.99
N PRO A 365 -16.37 31.18 21.10
CA PRO A 365 -15.20 31.76 20.43
C PRO A 365 -13.89 31.15 20.94
N GLY A 366 -12.86 31.15 20.09
CA GLY A 366 -11.51 30.64 20.42
C GLY A 366 -11.35 29.11 20.39
N ARG A 367 -12.43 28.34 20.18
CA ARG A 367 -12.38 26.87 20.04
C ARG A 367 -11.83 26.41 18.69
N PRO A 368 -11.40 25.13 18.56
CA PRO A 368 -10.85 24.60 17.32
C PRO A 368 -11.97 24.34 16.32
N ALA A 369 -12.45 25.39 15.63
CA ALA A 369 -13.57 25.30 14.70
C ALA A 369 -13.37 24.16 13.67
N ALA A 370 -12.13 23.93 13.21
CA ALA A 370 -11.77 22.82 12.34
C ALA A 370 -12.11 21.44 12.93
N VAL A 371 -11.86 21.18 14.22
CA VAL A 371 -12.19 19.91 14.89
C VAL A 371 -13.69 19.69 14.92
N LEU A 372 -14.46 20.69 15.34
CA LEU A 372 -15.92 20.56 15.48
C LEU A 372 -16.59 20.44 14.10
N ALA A 373 -16.10 21.18 13.10
CA ALA A 373 -16.50 21.02 11.70
C ALA A 373 -16.17 19.61 11.17
N THR A 374 -15.00 19.07 11.49
CA THR A 374 -14.60 17.69 11.13
C THR A 374 -15.59 16.67 11.69
N LEU A 375 -15.88 16.74 13.00
CA LEU A 375 -16.82 15.83 13.67
C LEU A 375 -18.23 15.94 13.11
N ALA A 376 -18.73 17.16 12.88
CA ALA A 376 -20.03 17.39 12.24
C ALA A 376 -20.10 16.81 10.82
N LEU A 377 -19.07 17.01 9.98
CA LEU A 377 -19.01 16.48 8.62
C LEU A 377 -18.88 14.95 8.58
N LEU A 378 -18.12 14.35 9.51
CA LEU A 378 -18.10 12.89 9.69
C LEU A 378 -19.47 12.36 10.11
N GLY A 379 -20.21 13.12 10.92
CA GLY A 379 -21.60 12.87 11.25
C GLY A 379 -22.54 12.88 10.05
N VAL A 380 -22.41 13.87 9.16
CA VAL A 380 -23.16 13.90 7.90
C VAL A 380 -22.86 12.65 7.06
N VAL A 381 -21.59 12.23 6.95
CA VAL A 381 -21.24 10.96 6.28
C VAL A 381 -21.84 9.75 6.99
N ALA A 382 -21.85 9.72 8.33
CA ALA A 382 -22.43 8.64 9.12
C ALA A 382 -23.96 8.50 8.91
N LEU A 383 -24.70 9.61 8.77
CA LEU A 383 -26.14 9.62 8.48
C LEU A 383 -26.51 8.96 7.15
N LEU A 384 -25.57 8.90 6.19
CA LEU A 384 -25.79 8.30 4.87
C LEU A 384 -25.69 6.76 4.86
N GLY A 385 -25.05 6.15 5.87
CA GLY A 385 -24.80 4.71 5.94
C GLY A 385 -25.50 3.81 7.00
N PRO A 386 -26.53 4.23 7.76
CA PRO A 386 -26.96 3.50 8.98
C PRO A 386 -27.83 2.25 8.75
N GLY A 387 -28.19 1.90 7.51
CA GLY A 387 -29.19 0.86 7.19
C GLY A 387 -28.79 -0.60 7.45
N GLY A 388 -27.54 -0.88 7.86
CA GLY A 388 -27.02 -2.24 7.99
C GLY A 388 -26.50 -2.60 9.39
N ARG A 389 -26.59 -3.89 9.76
CA ARG A 389 -25.79 -4.49 10.86
C ARG A 389 -24.34 -4.79 10.45
N ILE A 390 -23.98 -4.57 9.18
CA ILE A 390 -22.67 -4.91 8.61
C ILE A 390 -21.65 -3.82 8.91
N GLY A 391 -20.89 -4.01 9.98
CA GLY A 391 -19.78 -3.13 10.38
C GLY A 391 -19.98 -2.57 11.79
N TYR A 392 -19.17 -3.05 12.73
CA TYR A 392 -19.14 -2.53 14.09
C TYR A 392 -18.15 -1.36 14.15
N PRO A 393 -18.59 -0.12 14.49
CA PRO A 393 -17.74 1.07 14.38
C PRO A 393 -16.58 1.08 15.39
N TRP A 394 -16.69 0.31 16.47
CA TRP A 394 -15.72 0.24 17.57
C TRP A 394 -14.29 -0.05 17.13
N GLY A 395 -14.09 -1.01 16.20
CA GLY A 395 -12.75 -1.36 15.72
C GLY A 395 -12.06 -0.18 15.00
N VAL A 396 -12.84 0.65 14.31
CA VAL A 396 -12.34 1.90 13.71
C VAL A 396 -12.09 2.95 14.79
N GLY A 397 -12.97 3.08 15.79
CA GLY A 397 -12.79 4.01 16.90
C GLY A 397 -11.53 3.75 17.71
N VAL A 398 -11.28 2.50 18.11
CA VAL A 398 -10.04 2.11 18.81
C VAL A 398 -8.81 2.36 17.94
N ALA A 399 -8.86 2.04 16.65
CA ALA A 399 -7.76 2.33 15.73
C ALA A 399 -7.52 3.84 15.57
N THR A 400 -8.57 4.67 15.54
CA THR A 400 -8.44 6.13 15.51
C THR A 400 -7.86 6.68 16.82
N VAL A 401 -8.29 6.20 18.00
CA VAL A 401 -7.67 6.59 19.29
C VAL A 401 -6.17 6.27 19.29
N ALA A 402 -5.79 5.06 18.86
CA ALA A 402 -4.39 4.66 18.78
C ALA A 402 -3.60 5.51 17.76
N ALA A 403 -4.16 5.79 16.58
CA ALA A 403 -3.55 6.68 15.59
C ALA A 403 -3.39 8.11 16.13
N CYS A 404 -4.39 8.63 16.86
CA CYS A 404 -4.32 9.92 17.52
C CYS A 404 -3.23 9.95 18.61
N ALA A 405 -3.10 8.88 19.41
CA ALA A 405 -2.03 8.78 20.42
C ALA A 405 -0.64 8.75 19.78
N VAL A 406 -0.45 8.01 18.69
CA VAL A 406 0.82 7.96 17.94
C VAL A 406 1.13 9.32 17.30
N VAL A 407 0.17 9.99 16.68
CA VAL A 407 0.38 11.32 16.08
C VAL A 407 0.66 12.38 17.16
N GLY A 408 -0.13 12.41 18.23
CA GLY A 408 0.03 13.39 19.32
C GLY A 408 1.34 13.22 20.09
N SER A 409 1.73 11.99 20.39
CA SER A 409 3.05 11.72 20.98
C SER A 409 4.17 12.06 19.99
N TYR A 410 4.10 11.67 18.72
CA TYR A 410 5.11 12.00 17.71
C TYR A 410 5.34 13.52 17.58
N ASP A 411 4.25 14.29 17.51
CA ASP A 411 4.25 15.76 17.43
C ASP A 411 4.95 16.38 18.64
N ASN A 412 4.74 15.80 19.82
CA ASN A 412 5.32 16.24 21.08
C ASN A 412 6.59 15.43 21.48
N GLY A 413 7.40 15.03 20.49
CA GLY A 413 8.72 14.43 20.73
C GLY A 413 8.69 13.06 21.42
N TRP A 414 7.69 12.24 21.12
CA TRP A 414 7.30 10.98 21.79
C TRP A 414 6.89 11.12 23.26
N ARG A 415 6.71 12.33 23.78
CA ARG A 415 6.20 12.52 25.15
C ARG A 415 4.69 12.27 25.19
N VAL A 416 4.23 11.58 26.22
CA VAL A 416 2.79 11.34 26.48
C VAL A 416 2.17 12.48 27.30
N THR A 417 3.01 13.30 27.94
CA THR A 417 2.65 14.44 28.80
C THR A 417 3.44 15.68 28.39
N GLY A 418 3.06 16.86 28.90
CA GLY A 418 3.82 18.10 28.71
C GLY A 418 3.91 18.56 27.25
N TRP A 419 2.81 18.44 26.51
CA TRP A 419 2.72 18.84 25.11
C TRP A 419 2.83 20.36 24.93
N HIS A 420 3.15 20.83 23.73
CA HIS A 420 3.27 22.26 23.42
C HIS A 420 2.27 22.70 22.34
N GLY A 421 1.25 23.46 22.75
CA GLY A 421 0.23 24.02 21.86
C GLY A 421 -0.84 23.03 21.39
N PHE A 422 -1.85 22.74 22.23
CA PHE A 422 -2.94 21.79 21.92
C PHE A 422 -3.59 22.04 20.55
N THR A 423 -3.80 23.30 20.18
CA THR A 423 -4.38 23.70 18.88
C THR A 423 -3.57 23.19 17.69
N HIS A 424 -2.24 23.12 17.79
CA HIS A 424 -1.37 22.58 16.73
C HIS A 424 -1.59 21.07 16.58
N THR A 425 -1.43 20.33 17.67
CA THR A 425 -1.64 18.87 17.69
C THR A 425 -3.06 18.51 17.26
N ALA A 426 -4.09 19.22 17.74
CA ALA A 426 -5.48 19.02 17.32
C ALA A 426 -5.69 19.26 15.82
N GLY A 427 -5.02 20.26 15.24
CA GLY A 427 -4.99 20.50 13.79
C GLY A 427 -4.40 19.33 13.02
N LEU A 428 -3.29 18.76 13.50
CA LEU A 428 -2.68 17.56 12.91
C LEU A 428 -3.57 16.31 13.04
N LEU A 429 -4.22 16.12 14.19
CA LEU A 429 -5.13 15.00 14.43
C LEU A 429 -6.36 15.05 13.51
N VAL A 430 -6.86 16.25 13.21
CA VAL A 430 -7.94 16.45 12.22
C VAL A 430 -7.53 15.97 10.82
N THR A 431 -6.25 16.02 10.45
CA THR A 431 -5.79 15.54 9.13
C THR A 431 -6.03 14.03 8.93
N LEU A 432 -6.06 13.23 10.02
CA LEU A 432 -6.41 11.81 9.97
C LEU A 432 -7.81 11.57 9.36
N ALA A 433 -8.72 12.55 9.45
CA ALA A 433 -10.06 12.47 8.87
C ALA A 433 -10.07 12.45 7.32
N ILE A 434 -8.95 12.79 6.65
CA ILE A 434 -8.80 12.61 5.20
C ILE A 434 -9.11 11.16 4.77
N VAL A 435 -8.86 10.17 5.63
CA VAL A 435 -9.14 8.74 5.35
C VAL A 435 -10.64 8.44 5.24
N PRO A 436 -11.50 8.65 6.27
CA PRO A 436 -12.94 8.44 6.15
C PRO A 436 -13.58 9.33 5.07
N PHE A 437 -13.13 10.57 4.87
CA PHE A 437 -13.68 11.45 3.83
C PHE A 437 -13.34 10.98 2.40
N ALA A 438 -12.11 10.51 2.15
CA ALA A 438 -11.78 9.92 0.86
C ALA A 438 -12.57 8.63 0.61
N PHE A 439 -12.77 7.80 1.65
CA PHE A 439 -13.58 6.60 1.54
C PHE A 439 -15.07 6.91 1.27
N ALA A 440 -15.62 7.96 1.89
CA ALA A 440 -16.96 8.48 1.61
C ALA A 440 -17.09 8.98 0.16
N ALA A 441 -16.14 9.78 -0.32
CA ALA A 441 -16.13 10.25 -1.70
C ALA A 441 -16.07 9.09 -2.71
N LEU A 442 -15.26 8.06 -2.45
CA LEU A 442 -15.20 6.86 -3.30
C LEU A 442 -16.50 6.05 -3.29
N ALA A 443 -17.14 5.90 -2.14
CA ALA A 443 -18.44 5.25 -2.03
C ALA A 443 -19.53 6.06 -2.77
N GLY A 444 -19.48 7.39 -2.66
CA GLY A 444 -20.35 8.33 -3.38
C GLY A 444 -20.19 8.23 -4.90
N VAL A 445 -18.97 8.36 -5.43
CA VAL A 445 -18.69 8.26 -6.88
C VAL A 445 -19.15 6.91 -7.45
N ARG A 446 -18.93 5.80 -6.72
CA ARG A 446 -19.41 4.48 -7.13
C ARG A 446 -20.93 4.41 -7.16
N SER A 447 -21.60 4.92 -6.13
CA SER A 447 -23.07 4.92 -6.04
C SER A 447 -23.72 5.81 -7.10
N LEU A 448 -23.12 6.97 -7.41
CA LEU A 448 -23.52 7.84 -8.53
C LEU A 448 -23.40 7.12 -9.88
N ARG A 449 -22.27 6.45 -10.15
CA ARG A 449 -22.07 5.67 -11.39
C ARG A 449 -23.03 4.49 -11.52
N ALA A 450 -23.45 3.90 -10.40
CA ALA A 450 -24.48 2.86 -10.35
C ALA A 450 -25.91 3.42 -10.51
N GLY A 451 -26.10 4.75 -10.41
CA GLY A 451 -27.41 5.40 -10.39
C GLY A 451 -28.19 5.21 -9.08
N VAL A 452 -27.60 4.58 -8.06
CA VAL A 452 -28.25 4.17 -6.81
C VAL A 452 -28.08 5.25 -5.73
N HIS A 453 -29.17 5.61 -5.05
CA HIS A 453 -29.22 6.62 -3.97
C HIS A 453 -28.55 7.96 -4.32
N ARG A 454 -28.78 8.47 -5.55
CA ARG A 454 -28.16 9.69 -6.10
C ARG A 454 -27.97 10.87 -5.11
N PRO A 455 -28.96 11.32 -4.32
CA PRO A 455 -28.74 12.46 -3.41
C PRO A 455 -27.75 12.14 -2.28
N ALA A 456 -27.85 10.96 -1.66
CA ALA A 456 -26.92 10.50 -0.64
C ALA A 456 -25.51 10.30 -1.21
N ALA A 457 -25.42 9.76 -2.42
CA ALA A 457 -24.18 9.56 -3.14
C ALA A 457 -23.50 10.90 -3.48
N ALA A 458 -24.26 11.89 -3.96
CA ALA A 458 -23.78 13.25 -4.21
C ALA A 458 -23.31 13.93 -2.92
N LEU A 459 -24.06 13.82 -1.82
CA LEU A 459 -23.66 14.40 -0.53
C LEU A 459 -22.37 13.77 0.01
N ALA A 460 -22.17 12.45 -0.16
CA ALA A 460 -20.94 11.76 0.21
C ALA A 460 -19.72 12.21 -0.63
N VAL A 461 -19.93 12.50 -1.93
CA VAL A 461 -18.89 13.13 -2.75
C VAL A 461 -18.61 14.55 -2.26
N LEU A 462 -19.62 15.42 -2.17
CA LEU A 462 -19.46 16.82 -1.81
C LEU A 462 -18.85 17.03 -0.42
N THR A 463 -19.26 16.25 0.58
CA THR A 463 -18.65 16.30 1.93
C THR A 463 -17.22 15.78 1.92
N GLY A 464 -16.96 14.65 1.25
CA GLY A 464 -15.62 14.06 1.16
C GLY A 464 -14.62 14.93 0.40
N THR A 465 -14.94 15.31 -0.83
CA THR A 465 -14.07 16.16 -1.67
C THR A 465 -14.07 17.61 -1.23
N GLY A 466 -15.17 18.11 -0.67
CA GLY A 466 -15.26 19.47 -0.13
C GLY A 466 -14.42 19.67 1.11
N TRP A 467 -14.40 18.69 2.04
CA TRP A 467 -13.52 18.75 3.21
C TRP A 467 -12.05 18.58 2.83
N ILE A 468 -11.71 17.57 2.03
CA ILE A 468 -10.35 17.40 1.49
C ILE A 468 -9.94 18.66 0.72
N GLY A 469 -10.82 19.21 -0.10
CA GLY A 469 -10.65 20.48 -0.80
C GLY A 469 -10.33 21.61 0.18
N ALA A 470 -11.18 21.88 1.17
CA ALA A 470 -10.96 22.95 2.15
C ALA A 470 -9.62 22.83 2.89
N LEU A 471 -9.19 21.61 3.21
CA LEU A 471 -7.89 21.33 3.82
C LEU A 471 -6.71 21.57 2.85
N THR A 472 -6.86 21.24 1.56
CA THR A 472 -5.76 21.16 0.59
C THR A 472 -5.67 22.35 -0.38
N LEU A 473 -6.78 23.03 -0.66
CA LEU A 473 -6.92 24.20 -1.54
C LEU A 473 -5.90 25.31 -1.20
N PRO A 474 -5.73 25.74 0.08
CA PRO A 474 -4.73 26.74 0.45
C PRO A 474 -3.28 26.30 0.19
N ARG A 475 -3.05 25.02 -0.09
CA ARG A 475 -1.75 24.42 -0.34
C ARG A 475 -1.57 23.90 -1.77
N LEU A 476 -2.58 23.95 -2.65
CA LEU A 476 -2.57 23.36 -4.00
C LEU A 476 -1.27 23.58 -4.81
N PRO A 477 -0.65 24.78 -4.83
CA PRO A 477 0.63 25.01 -5.51
C PRO A 477 1.78 24.09 -5.06
N ALA A 478 1.74 23.57 -3.84
CA ALA A 478 2.75 22.66 -3.28
C ALA A 478 2.66 21.21 -3.83
N TRP A 479 1.51 20.78 -4.36
CA TRP A 479 1.24 19.36 -4.64
C TRP A 479 1.85 18.86 -5.96
N GLY A 480 2.26 19.78 -6.83
CA GLY A 480 3.01 19.49 -8.06
C GLY A 480 2.38 18.40 -8.94
N PRO A 481 3.18 17.47 -9.51
CA PRO A 481 2.72 16.53 -10.54
C PRO A 481 1.75 15.44 -10.04
N ILE A 482 1.48 15.32 -8.73
CA ILE A 482 0.55 14.31 -8.19
C ILE A 482 -0.86 14.51 -8.77
N LEU A 483 -1.25 15.76 -9.04
CA LEU A 483 -2.54 16.12 -9.66
C LEU A 483 -2.67 15.57 -11.11
N VAL A 484 -1.57 15.32 -11.81
CA VAL A 484 -1.53 14.79 -13.18
C VAL A 484 -1.84 13.29 -13.23
N LEU A 485 -1.62 12.55 -12.13
CA LEU A 485 -1.91 11.11 -12.06
C LEU A 485 -3.40 10.79 -11.88
N VAL A 486 -4.16 11.70 -11.28
CA VAL A 486 -5.61 11.55 -11.02
C VAL A 486 -6.44 11.31 -12.30
N PRO A 487 -6.29 12.10 -13.39
CA PRO A 487 -7.05 11.85 -14.63
C PRO A 487 -6.62 10.60 -15.42
N LEU A 488 -5.43 10.04 -15.18
CA LEU A 488 -4.96 8.83 -15.88
C LEU A 488 -5.59 7.53 -15.34
N ALA A 489 -5.94 7.49 -14.05
CA ALA A 489 -6.58 6.33 -13.43
C ALA A 489 -7.91 5.88 -14.09
N PRO A 490 -8.87 6.76 -14.43
CA PRO A 490 -10.08 6.36 -15.15
C PRO A 490 -9.80 5.94 -16.61
N ALA A 491 -8.82 6.53 -17.30
CA ALA A 491 -8.50 6.17 -18.68
C ALA A 491 -8.05 4.71 -18.85
N GLY A 492 -7.33 4.16 -17.86
CA GLY A 492 -6.95 2.73 -17.85
C GLY A 492 -8.11 1.75 -17.56
N SER A 493 -9.32 2.23 -17.25
CA SER A 493 -10.46 1.38 -16.89
C SER A 493 -11.39 1.04 -18.06
N SER A 494 -11.28 1.74 -19.19
CA SER A 494 -12.13 1.57 -20.38
C SER A 494 -11.65 0.51 -21.37
N SER A 495 -10.44 -0.05 -21.20
CA SER A 495 -9.97 -1.14 -22.06
C SER A 495 -10.92 -2.34 -21.90
N PRO A 496 -11.63 -2.75 -22.97
CA PRO A 496 -12.49 -3.92 -22.90
C PRO A 496 -11.62 -5.12 -22.54
N CYS A 497 -12.06 -5.94 -21.58
CA CYS A 497 -11.48 -7.27 -21.44
C CYS A 497 -11.84 -8.02 -22.71
N SER A 498 -10.90 -8.12 -23.65
CA SER A 498 -11.05 -8.95 -24.84
C SER A 498 -11.55 -10.31 -24.37
N PRO A 499 -12.74 -10.77 -24.81
CA PRO A 499 -13.27 -12.04 -24.35
C PRO A 499 -12.24 -13.11 -24.67
N THR A 500 -11.73 -13.77 -23.63
CA THR A 500 -10.65 -14.75 -23.75
C THR A 500 -11.10 -15.76 -24.79
N ALA A 501 -10.38 -15.81 -25.92
CA ALA A 501 -10.86 -16.42 -27.17
C ALA A 501 -11.59 -17.72 -26.88
N THR A 502 -12.92 -17.69 -27.06
CA THR A 502 -13.83 -18.74 -26.63
C THR A 502 -13.29 -20.06 -27.12
N ALA A 503 -13.07 -21.00 -26.18
CA ALA A 503 -12.44 -22.28 -26.44
C ALA A 503 -12.92 -22.83 -27.80
N MET A 504 -11.99 -22.87 -28.76
CA MET A 504 -12.28 -23.21 -30.15
C MET A 504 -13.04 -24.53 -30.15
N ARG A 505 -14.36 -24.46 -30.38
CA ARG A 505 -15.24 -25.63 -30.37
C ARG A 505 -14.68 -26.60 -31.39
N ARG A 506 -14.03 -27.68 -30.92
CA ARG A 506 -13.85 -28.86 -31.76
C ARG A 506 -15.23 -29.23 -32.27
N PRO A 507 -15.47 -29.24 -33.60
CA PRO A 507 -16.72 -29.76 -34.11
C PRO A 507 -16.73 -31.25 -33.78
N THR A 508 -17.55 -31.64 -32.80
CA THR A 508 -17.91 -33.04 -32.60
C THR A 508 -18.66 -33.49 -33.85
N ARG A 509 -17.93 -34.15 -34.76
CA ARG A 509 -18.50 -34.85 -35.91
C ARG A 509 -19.62 -35.76 -35.41
N ARG A 510 -20.87 -35.35 -35.61
CA ARG A 510 -21.98 -36.29 -35.74
C ARG A 510 -21.89 -36.87 -37.14
N GLY A 511 -21.62 -38.17 -37.23
CA GLY A 511 -21.72 -38.95 -38.46
C GLY A 511 -22.39 -40.26 -38.10
N CYS A 512 -23.69 -40.37 -38.36
CA CYS A 512 -24.42 -41.63 -38.24
C CYS A 512 -24.57 -42.24 -39.64
N ALA A 513 -24.15 -43.50 -39.75
CA ALA A 513 -24.63 -44.56 -40.65
C ALA A 513 -25.10 -44.21 -42.09
N ALA A 514 -24.36 -44.73 -43.08
CA ALA A 514 -24.90 -45.65 -44.10
C ALA A 514 -23.73 -46.51 -44.63
N GLY A 515 -23.99 -47.74 -45.04
CA GLY A 515 -22.93 -48.75 -45.25
C GLY A 515 -22.44 -48.89 -46.69
N TRP A 516 -21.27 -49.52 -46.86
CA TRP A 516 -20.94 -50.28 -48.06
C TRP A 516 -19.96 -51.41 -47.75
N SER A 517 -20.03 -52.48 -48.55
CA SER A 517 -19.33 -53.75 -48.34
C SER A 517 -18.07 -53.86 -49.21
N GLY A 518 -17.02 -54.59 -48.76
CA GLY A 518 -15.86 -54.83 -49.62
C GLY A 518 -14.57 -55.37 -48.97
N ARG A 519 -14.49 -56.70 -48.84
CA ARG A 519 -13.30 -57.59 -49.01
C ARG A 519 -11.86 -57.13 -48.64
N SER A 520 -11.26 -57.89 -47.71
CA SER A 520 -9.87 -58.43 -47.67
C SER A 520 -8.66 -57.50 -47.89
N CYS A 521 -7.67 -57.44 -46.97
CA CYS A 521 -6.67 -58.52 -46.80
C CYS A 521 -5.93 -58.55 -45.44
N THR A 522 -5.42 -59.75 -45.14
CA THR A 522 -4.36 -60.19 -44.21
C THR A 522 -3.31 -59.14 -43.78
N THR A 523 -2.82 -59.08 -42.53
CA THR A 523 -2.02 -60.15 -41.85
C THR A 523 -1.94 -59.97 -40.31
N ARG A 524 -1.70 -61.09 -39.59
CA ARG A 524 -1.20 -61.19 -38.19
C ARG A 524 0.36 -61.14 -38.20
N PRO A 525 1.11 -61.07 -37.06
CA PRO A 525 0.77 -61.42 -35.67
C PRO A 525 0.94 -60.21 -34.70
N THR A 526 0.99 -60.26 -33.35
CA THR A 526 1.14 -61.36 -32.35
C THR A 526 0.42 -61.01 -31.02
N ARG A 527 0.76 -61.70 -29.92
CA ARG A 527 0.48 -61.39 -28.49
C ARG A 527 1.69 -61.89 -27.67
N PRO A 528 1.99 -61.39 -26.44
CA PRO A 528 1.31 -61.92 -25.24
C PRO A 528 1.08 -60.84 -24.13
N THR A 529 -0.13 -60.65 -23.61
CA THR A 529 -0.64 -61.25 -22.35
C THR A 529 0.34 -61.39 -21.18
N ARG A 530 0.09 -60.66 -20.08
CA ARG A 530 0.29 -61.18 -18.71
C ARG A 530 -0.90 -60.84 -17.82
N ARG A 531 -1.22 -61.74 -16.88
CA ARG A 531 -2.51 -61.82 -16.15
C ARG A 531 -2.51 -61.01 -14.84
N ARG A 532 -3.71 -60.62 -14.40
CA ARG A 532 -4.07 -60.44 -12.97
C ARG A 532 -4.01 -61.79 -12.22
N PRO A 533 -3.89 -61.76 -10.89
CA PRO A 533 -4.93 -62.40 -10.08
C PRO A 533 -5.53 -61.45 -9.04
N ALA A 534 -6.60 -61.91 -8.38
CA ALA A 534 -7.27 -61.26 -7.26
C ALA A 534 -7.45 -62.29 -6.13
N GLY A 535 -7.60 -61.86 -4.87
CA GLY A 535 -8.01 -62.77 -3.79
C GLY A 535 -7.84 -62.26 -2.36
N ALA A 536 -8.97 -62.08 -1.68
CA ALA A 536 -9.23 -62.39 -0.25
C ALA A 536 -8.55 -61.62 0.92
N ALA A 537 -9.35 -60.69 1.50
CA ALA A 537 -9.90 -60.79 2.88
C ALA A 537 -9.00 -60.56 4.15
N PRO A 538 -9.59 -60.29 5.34
CA PRO A 538 -9.00 -59.37 6.33
C PRO A 538 -8.76 -59.91 7.76
N GLY A 539 -8.04 -59.14 8.61
CA GLY A 539 -8.17 -59.24 10.08
C GLY A 539 -6.98 -58.75 10.93
N GLY A 540 -7.27 -57.99 11.99
CA GLY A 540 -6.53 -58.01 13.28
C GLY A 540 -5.26 -57.12 13.49
N PRO A 541 -5.28 -56.18 14.46
CA PRO A 541 -4.09 -55.65 15.17
C PRO A 541 -3.86 -56.43 16.50
N PRO A 542 -2.94 -56.10 17.45
CA PRO A 542 -2.04 -54.93 17.57
C PRO A 542 -0.59 -55.22 18.11
N ARG A 543 0.10 -54.14 18.54
CA ARG A 543 1.16 -54.02 19.59
C ARG A 543 2.67 -54.20 19.29
N ALA A 544 3.37 -53.06 19.46
CA ALA A 544 4.56 -52.83 20.31
C ALA A 544 5.92 -53.50 20.02
N GLY A 545 6.95 -52.67 19.81
CA GLY A 545 8.37 -53.08 19.80
C GLY A 545 9.36 -51.97 19.40
N ARG A 546 9.96 -51.29 20.38
CA ARG A 546 11.16 -50.42 20.26
C ARG A 546 12.43 -51.28 20.52
N PRO A 547 13.69 -50.77 20.38
CA PRO A 547 14.28 -49.95 19.30
C PRO A 547 15.77 -50.33 18.97
N ARG A 548 16.43 -49.57 18.05
CA ARG A 548 17.90 -49.31 17.95
C ARG A 548 18.92 -50.47 17.80
N SER A 549 19.75 -50.42 16.74
CA SER A 549 21.21 -50.16 16.90
C SER A 549 21.99 -49.91 15.58
N CYS A 550 22.86 -48.91 15.64
CA CYS A 550 24.19 -48.71 15.00
C CYS A 550 24.58 -49.35 13.65
N ARG A 551 24.98 -48.50 12.69
CA ARG A 551 26.37 -48.51 12.15
C ARG A 551 26.73 -47.20 11.42
N PRO A 552 27.90 -46.57 11.72
CA PRO A 552 28.51 -45.55 10.87
C PRO A 552 29.55 -46.16 9.92
N GLY A 553 29.89 -45.45 8.84
CA GLY A 553 30.98 -45.80 7.93
C GLY A 553 31.49 -44.55 7.22
N GLY A 554 32.67 -44.07 7.61
CA GLY A 554 33.40 -43.01 6.90
C GLY A 554 34.47 -43.59 5.99
N GLY A 555 35.09 -42.74 5.18
CA GLY A 555 36.22 -43.13 4.32
C GLY A 555 36.59 -42.03 3.34
N ALA A 556 37.63 -41.25 3.67
CA ALA A 556 38.24 -40.29 2.75
C ALA A 556 39.40 -40.96 1.98
N GLY A 557 39.69 -40.46 0.76
CA GLY A 557 40.84 -40.92 -0.02
C GLY A 557 40.96 -40.24 -1.38
N ALA A 558 42.10 -39.61 -1.64
CA ALA A 558 42.50 -38.98 -2.90
C ALA A 558 44.05 -38.88 -2.91
N PRO A 559 44.70 -38.41 -4.00
CA PRO A 559 44.62 -38.76 -5.44
C PRO A 559 45.90 -39.54 -5.85
N PRO A 560 46.46 -39.62 -7.10
CA PRO A 560 47.03 -38.46 -7.87
C PRO A 560 47.15 -38.58 -9.45
N THR A 561 47.71 -37.53 -10.12
CA THR A 561 48.48 -37.52 -11.42
C THR A 561 47.85 -37.98 -12.77
N ARG A 562 48.29 -37.59 -13.99
CA ARG A 562 48.91 -36.36 -14.61
C ARG A 562 48.97 -36.49 -16.18
N CYS A 563 48.62 -35.42 -16.93
CA CYS A 563 49.15 -35.01 -18.27
C CYS A 563 48.75 -35.82 -19.57
N PRO A 564 49.15 -35.45 -20.84
CA PRO A 564 48.28 -34.84 -21.88
C PRO A 564 48.56 -35.40 -23.34
N PRO A 565 48.61 -34.66 -24.49
CA PRO A 565 47.83 -33.52 -25.06
C PRO A 565 47.00 -33.95 -26.33
N PRO A 566 47.27 -33.55 -27.61
CA PRO A 566 47.10 -32.23 -28.30
C PRO A 566 46.12 -32.23 -29.53
N PHE A 567 45.73 -31.04 -30.06
CA PHE A 567 45.80 -30.65 -31.51
C PHE A 567 45.38 -29.17 -31.76
N THR A 568 45.55 -28.67 -32.99
CA THR A 568 45.79 -27.24 -33.33
C THR A 568 44.83 -26.60 -34.35
N GLY A 569 44.75 -25.25 -34.32
CA GLY A 569 44.39 -24.41 -35.48
C GLY A 569 43.59 -23.14 -35.12
N SER A 570 43.74 -21.91 -35.64
CA SER A 570 44.78 -21.13 -36.35
C SER A 570 44.09 -20.17 -37.34
N ARG A 571 44.06 -18.86 -37.06
CA ARG A 571 43.94 -17.69 -37.98
C ARG A 571 44.04 -16.43 -37.08
N ARG A 572 45.11 -15.60 -37.12
CA ARG A 572 45.51 -14.59 -38.15
C ARG A 572 44.31 -13.71 -38.55
N ARG A 573 44.35 -12.37 -38.49
CA ARG A 573 45.45 -11.36 -38.69
C ARG A 573 45.30 -10.15 -37.72
N SER A 574 46.37 -9.60 -37.15
CA SER A 574 47.08 -8.34 -37.53
C SER A 574 46.32 -7.03 -37.22
N ALA A 575 46.94 -5.93 -36.75
CA ALA A 575 48.27 -5.64 -36.17
C ALA A 575 48.27 -4.22 -35.51
N SER A 576 49.30 -3.91 -34.69
CA SER A 576 49.98 -2.59 -34.44
C SER A 576 49.21 -1.26 -34.55
N CYS A 577 49.32 -0.24 -33.68
CA CYS A 577 50.43 0.26 -32.81
C CYS A 577 49.85 0.72 -31.45
N SER A 578 50.46 0.66 -30.26
CA SER A 578 51.83 0.92 -29.76
C SER A 578 52.21 2.40 -29.53
N SER A 579 52.17 2.80 -28.24
CA SER A 579 53.16 3.65 -27.53
C SER A 579 53.17 5.17 -27.68
N CYS A 580 52.87 5.89 -26.57
CA CYS A 580 53.65 6.97 -25.90
C CYS A 580 52.74 7.62 -24.82
N ALA A 581 53.02 7.58 -23.51
CA ALA A 581 54.15 8.11 -22.74
C ALA A 581 53.95 9.58 -22.27
N THR A 582 53.67 9.71 -20.97
CA THR A 582 53.95 10.82 -20.02
C THR A 582 54.60 12.13 -20.50
N ALA A 583 53.96 13.28 -20.17
CA ALA A 583 54.59 14.41 -19.45
C ALA A 583 53.54 15.47 -19.00
N PRO A 584 53.78 16.26 -17.92
CA PRO A 584 52.89 17.32 -17.43
C PRO A 584 53.26 18.74 -17.92
N ASN A 585 52.49 19.74 -17.46
CA ASN A 585 52.65 21.20 -17.60
C ASN A 585 51.97 21.89 -18.81
N CYS A 586 50.89 22.63 -18.53
CA CYS A 586 50.54 23.88 -19.20
C CYS A 586 49.72 24.80 -18.26
N PRO A 587 49.87 26.14 -18.34
CA PRO A 587 49.34 27.09 -17.35
C PRO A 587 47.89 27.57 -17.65
N PRO A 588 47.21 28.22 -16.69
CA PRO A 588 45.82 28.68 -16.86
C PRO A 588 45.72 29.93 -17.76
N PRO A 589 44.64 30.07 -18.56
CA PRO A 589 44.39 31.26 -19.36
C PRO A 589 43.94 32.45 -18.51
N ARG A 590 44.38 33.65 -18.93
CA ARG A 590 44.15 34.92 -18.24
C ARG A 590 42.72 35.46 -18.41
N SER A 591 42.28 36.22 -17.42
CA SER A 591 41.11 37.11 -17.46
C SER A 591 41.29 38.28 -18.44
N PRO A 592 40.22 38.76 -19.09
CA PRO A 592 40.12 40.15 -19.56
C PRO A 592 39.49 41.04 -18.47
N ARG A 593 40.14 42.17 -18.15
CA ARG A 593 39.51 43.33 -17.50
C ARG A 593 39.18 44.37 -18.57
N CYS A 594 37.98 44.95 -18.50
CA CYS A 594 37.62 46.34 -18.81
C CYS A 594 36.20 46.55 -18.24
N SER A 595 35.88 47.46 -17.30
CA SER A 595 35.97 48.94 -17.34
C SER A 595 35.20 49.50 -18.55
N THR A 596 34.14 50.31 -18.47
CA THR A 596 33.58 51.25 -17.47
C THR A 596 32.07 51.42 -17.78
N SER A 597 31.16 51.88 -16.91
CA SER A 597 30.94 53.32 -16.63
C SER A 597 29.61 53.56 -15.86
N ARG A 598 29.59 54.61 -15.00
CA ARG A 598 28.50 55.54 -14.58
C ARG A 598 27.03 55.26 -15.01
N ARG A 599 25.98 55.63 -14.26
CA ARG A 599 25.79 56.51 -13.07
C ARG A 599 24.42 56.16 -12.38
N PRO A 600 24.08 56.70 -11.19
CA PRO A 600 22.82 56.39 -10.50
C PRO A 600 21.67 57.32 -10.89
N ARG A 601 20.43 56.94 -10.51
CA ARG A 601 19.32 57.88 -10.26
C ARG A 601 18.67 57.57 -8.92
N SER A 602 18.50 58.60 -8.11
CA SER A 602 17.66 58.66 -6.92
C SER A 602 16.24 59.12 -7.27
N SER A 603 15.30 58.95 -6.32
CA SER A 603 14.08 59.77 -6.10
C SER A 603 13.21 60.09 -7.33
N THR A 604 11.97 59.61 -7.40
CA THR A 604 10.87 59.93 -6.46
C THR A 604 9.94 58.77 -6.20
#